data_AF-A0A538RCB3-F1
#
_entry.id   AF-A0A538RCB3-F1
#
_cell.length_a   1.000
_cell.length_b   1.000
_cell.length_c   1.000
_cell.angle_alpha   90.00
_cell.angle_beta   90.00
_cell.angle_gamma   90.00
#
_symmetry.space_group_name_H-M   'P 1'
#
loop_
_entity.id
_entity.type
_entity.pdbx_description
1 polymer ?
#
loop_
_entity_poly.entity_id
_entity_poly.type
_entity_poly.pdbx_seq_one_letter_code
_entity_poly.pdbx_strand_id
1 'polypeptide(L)'
;MADDDAMTPEELLGRLVRLFPDFAEYWNGPDNDERDSDGSFTLHGAFGEFSAYFCERYEELPAERVQALAWLLSECMADPDSDLDDAAASGFLENVAAERFHGDFERYLIGRPLEFYAQWGEGQGL
;
A
#
# COMPACT_ATOMS: atom_id res chain seq x y z
N MET A 1 4.31 13.83 26.23
CA MET A 1 5.47 13.59 25.35
C MET A 1 4.82 13.17 24.05
N ALA A 2 4.84 14.04 23.04
CA ALA A 2 4.04 13.83 21.85
C ALA A 2 4.54 12.59 21.09
N ASP A 3 3.61 11.76 20.64
CA ASP A 3 3.79 10.73 19.62
C ASP A 3 4.66 11.25 18.47
N ASP A 4 5.91 10.77 18.40
CA ASP A 4 6.89 11.09 17.35
C ASP A 4 7.31 9.78 16.64
N ASP A 5 6.44 8.76 16.63
CA ASP A 5 6.76 7.40 16.12
C ASP A 5 5.78 6.90 15.04
N ALA A 6 4.65 7.58 14.82
CA ALA A 6 3.67 7.18 13.80
C ALA A 6 4.01 7.82 12.43
N MET A 7 4.17 6.99 11.39
CA MET A 7 4.44 7.44 10.02
C MET A 7 3.30 8.34 9.52
N THR A 8 3.66 9.52 9.04
CA THR A 8 2.73 10.49 8.45
C THR A 8 2.38 10.16 6.98
N PRO A 9 1.30 10.74 6.42
CA PRO A 9 0.98 10.61 4.99
C PRO A 9 2.13 11.01 4.07
N GLU A 10 2.82 12.11 4.40
CA GLU A 10 3.95 12.63 3.61
C GLU A 10 5.15 11.69 3.63
N GLU A 11 5.45 11.07 4.79
CA GLU A 11 6.51 10.07 4.91
C GLU A 11 6.18 8.80 4.15
N LEU A 12 4.93 8.32 4.23
CA LEU A 12 4.47 7.17 3.46
C LEU A 12 4.63 7.43 1.96
N LEU A 13 4.09 8.55 1.45
CA LEU A 13 4.21 8.93 0.05
C LEU A 13 5.69 9.02 -0.37
N GLY A 14 6.54 9.64 0.45
CA GLY A 14 7.97 9.75 0.19
C GLY A 14 8.67 8.39 0.09
N ARG A 15 8.28 7.41 0.92
CA ARG A 15 8.80 6.03 0.85
C ARG A 15 8.29 5.31 -0.39
N LEU A 16 7.01 5.43 -0.72
CA LEU A 16 6.42 4.83 -1.93
C LEU A 16 7.08 5.36 -3.20
N VAL A 17 7.24 6.68 -3.33
CA VAL A 17 7.94 7.32 -4.46
C VAL A 17 9.41 6.89 -4.54
N ARG A 18 10.09 6.72 -3.40
CA ARG A 18 11.48 6.23 -3.40
C ARG A 18 11.57 4.81 -3.94
N LEU A 19 10.61 3.94 -3.62
CA LEU A 19 10.54 2.58 -4.13
C LEU A 19 10.14 2.56 -5.61
N PHE A 20 9.16 3.39 -6.00
CA PHE A 20 8.59 3.46 -7.34
C PHE A 20 8.63 4.90 -7.84
N PRO A 21 9.74 5.36 -8.43
CA PRO A 21 9.90 6.75 -8.85
C PRO A 21 8.82 7.24 -9.83
N ASP A 22 8.37 6.35 -10.72
CA ASP A 22 7.32 6.65 -11.70
C ASP A 22 5.95 6.91 -11.04
N PHE A 23 5.73 6.43 -9.82
CA PHE A 23 4.54 6.76 -9.03
C PHE A 23 4.45 8.25 -8.70
N ALA A 24 5.58 8.98 -8.64
CA ALA A 24 5.52 10.43 -8.41
C ALA A 24 4.79 11.16 -9.53
N GLU A 25 4.95 10.73 -10.78
CA GLU A 25 4.21 11.32 -11.91
C GLU A 25 2.73 10.95 -11.82
N TYR A 26 2.44 9.68 -11.51
CA TYR A 26 1.08 9.18 -11.31
C TYR A 26 0.32 9.97 -10.22
N TRP A 27 0.93 10.12 -9.05
CA TRP A 27 0.39 10.88 -7.92
C TRP A 27 0.15 12.37 -8.23
N ASN A 28 0.92 12.96 -9.15
CA ASN A 28 0.72 14.34 -9.59
C ASN A 28 -0.17 14.46 -10.84
N GLY A 29 -0.74 13.35 -11.29
CA GLY A 29 -1.67 13.29 -12.40
C GLY A 29 -2.95 14.08 -12.10
N PRO A 30 -3.61 14.62 -13.15
CA PRO A 30 -4.86 15.37 -13.00
C PRO A 30 -6.04 14.51 -12.57
N ASP A 31 -5.92 13.18 -12.68
CA ASP A 31 -6.97 12.20 -12.32
C ASP A 31 -6.84 11.70 -10.87
N ASN A 32 -5.87 12.20 -10.09
CA ASN A 32 -5.72 11.85 -8.68
C ASN A 32 -6.73 12.62 -7.80
N ASP A 33 -7.83 11.95 -7.44
CA ASP A 33 -8.88 12.48 -6.57
C ASP A 33 -8.57 12.35 -5.06
N GLU A 34 -7.47 11.69 -4.67
CA GLU A 34 -7.06 11.50 -3.27
C GLU A 34 -6.37 12.74 -2.65
N ARG A 35 -6.16 13.77 -3.47
CA ARG A 35 -5.58 15.05 -3.05
C ARG A 35 -6.63 16.13 -3.00
N ASP A 36 -6.74 16.76 -1.84
CA ASP A 36 -7.57 17.94 -1.67
C ASP A 36 -7.02 19.16 -2.44
N SER A 37 -7.86 20.17 -2.63
CA SER A 37 -7.49 21.41 -3.35
C SER A 37 -6.37 22.20 -2.68
N ASP A 38 -6.17 22.04 -1.37
CA ASP A 38 -5.04 22.62 -0.63
C ASP A 38 -3.77 21.74 -0.66
N GLY A 39 -3.85 20.55 -1.27
CA GLY A 39 -2.75 19.61 -1.43
C GLY A 39 -2.58 18.62 -0.28
N SER A 40 -3.40 18.68 0.76
CA SER A 40 -3.46 17.64 1.79
C SER A 40 -4.06 16.33 1.26
N PHE A 41 -3.73 15.25 1.95
CA PHE A 41 -4.19 13.89 1.67
C PHE A 41 -4.03 13.04 2.94
N THR A 42 -4.60 11.83 2.93
CA THR A 42 -4.58 10.91 4.07
C THR A 42 -3.68 9.71 3.81
N LEU A 43 -3.37 8.91 4.85
CA LEU A 43 -2.71 7.60 4.69
C LEU A 43 -3.51 6.69 3.74
N HIS A 44 -4.82 6.68 3.91
CA HIS A 44 -5.72 5.87 3.10
C HIS A 44 -5.68 6.33 1.63
N GLY A 45 -5.72 7.63 1.37
CA GLY A 45 -5.61 8.15 -0.01
C GLY A 45 -4.26 7.88 -0.66
N ALA A 46 -3.16 7.96 0.10
CA ALA A 46 -1.84 7.60 -0.40
C ALA A 46 -1.76 6.10 -0.79
N PHE A 47 -2.31 5.21 0.03
CA PHE A 47 -2.39 3.79 -0.29
C PHE A 47 -3.37 3.48 -1.42
N GLY A 48 -4.52 4.17 -1.45
CA GLY A 48 -5.56 4.02 -2.47
C GLY A 48 -5.01 4.32 -3.87
N GLU A 49 -4.45 5.50 -4.06
CA GLU A 49 -3.84 5.89 -5.34
C GLU A 49 -2.65 4.98 -5.70
N PHE A 50 -1.84 4.61 -4.71
CA PHE A 50 -0.74 3.68 -4.95
C PHE A 50 -1.22 2.28 -5.33
N SER A 51 -2.36 1.81 -4.79
CA SER A 51 -2.93 0.52 -5.16
C SER A 51 -3.37 0.51 -6.62
N ALA A 52 -3.97 1.59 -7.12
CA ALA A 52 -4.33 1.73 -8.53
C ALA A 52 -3.08 1.66 -9.43
N TYR A 53 -2.07 2.48 -9.15
CA TYR A 53 -0.78 2.44 -9.85
C TYR A 53 -0.14 1.03 -9.83
N PHE A 54 -0.13 0.38 -8.68
CA PHE A 54 0.47 -0.93 -8.50
C PHE A 54 -0.27 -2.01 -9.30
N CYS A 55 -1.59 -2.02 -9.25
CA CYS A 55 -2.42 -2.98 -9.98
C CYS A 55 -2.30 -2.83 -11.49
N GLU A 56 -2.22 -1.60 -12.01
CA GLU A 56 -2.04 -1.34 -13.44
C GLU A 56 -0.68 -1.79 -13.97
N ARG A 57 0.37 -1.73 -13.13
CA ARG A 57 1.77 -1.93 -13.56
C ARG A 57 2.43 -3.19 -13.03
N TYR A 58 1.74 -3.98 -12.19
CA TYR A 58 2.33 -5.08 -11.43
C TYR A 58 3.26 -5.98 -12.25
N GLU A 59 2.81 -6.41 -13.43
CA GLU A 59 3.53 -7.34 -14.32
C GLU A 59 4.85 -6.75 -14.88
N GLU A 60 5.00 -5.41 -14.83
CA GLU A 60 6.17 -4.66 -15.29
C GLU A 60 7.10 -4.26 -14.14
N LEU A 61 6.67 -4.42 -12.88
CA LEU A 61 7.44 -4.02 -11.72
C LEU A 61 8.58 -5.01 -11.44
N PRO A 62 9.80 -4.53 -11.13
CA PRO A 62 10.90 -5.42 -10.80
C PRO A 62 10.65 -6.06 -9.42
N ALA A 63 10.88 -7.37 -9.33
CA ALA A 63 10.65 -8.17 -8.13
C ALA A 63 11.33 -7.61 -6.87
N GLU A 64 12.52 -6.99 -7.00
CA GLU A 64 13.23 -6.36 -5.88
C GLU A 64 12.45 -5.19 -5.26
N ARG A 65 11.75 -4.39 -6.08
CA ARG A 65 10.89 -3.30 -5.58
C ARG A 65 9.61 -3.82 -4.96
N VAL A 66 9.03 -4.88 -5.54
CA VAL A 66 7.85 -5.56 -4.97
C VAL A 66 8.19 -6.18 -3.61
N GLN A 67 9.37 -6.81 -3.48
CA GLN A 67 9.85 -7.31 -2.19
C GLN A 67 10.06 -6.17 -1.18
N ALA A 68 10.65 -5.05 -1.60
CA ALA A 68 10.85 -3.89 -0.72
C ALA A 68 9.52 -3.26 -0.27
N LEU A 69 8.50 -3.25 -1.13
CA LEU A 69 7.14 -2.86 -0.75
C LEU A 69 6.55 -3.79 0.31
N ALA A 70 6.75 -5.11 0.18
CA ALA A 70 6.27 -6.06 1.19
C ALA A 70 6.91 -5.81 2.58
N TRP A 71 8.18 -5.42 2.62
CA TRP A 71 8.83 -4.98 3.87
C TRP A 71 8.21 -3.69 4.42
N LEU A 72 7.97 -2.70 3.56
CA LEU A 72 7.28 -1.47 3.96
C LEU A 72 5.89 -1.76 4.55
N LEU A 73 5.09 -2.62 3.90
CA LEU A 73 3.77 -3.00 4.40
C LEU A 73 3.86 -3.70 5.77
N SER A 74 4.86 -4.56 5.96
CA SER A 74 5.10 -5.19 7.26
C SER A 74 5.48 -4.19 8.35
N GLU A 75 6.16 -3.10 8.02
CA GLU A 75 6.44 -2.01 8.96
C GLU A 75 5.18 -1.20 9.24
N CYS A 76 4.40 -0.87 8.21
CA CYS A 76 3.16 -0.10 8.32
C CYS A 76 2.11 -0.81 9.20
N MET A 77 2.05 -2.14 9.11
CA MET A 77 1.10 -2.97 9.85
C MET A 77 1.70 -3.54 11.15
N ALA A 78 2.85 -3.04 11.61
CA ALA A 78 3.52 -3.56 12.80
C ALA A 78 2.70 -3.34 14.09
N ASP A 79 1.94 -2.24 14.16
CA ASP A 79 1.08 -1.91 15.29
C ASP A 79 -0.40 -2.17 14.96
N PRO A 80 -1.06 -3.18 15.57
CA PRO A 80 -2.47 -3.46 15.35
C PRO A 80 -3.41 -2.33 15.67
N ASP A 81 -4.43 -2.21 14.82
CA ASP A 81 -5.53 -1.27 15.02
C ASP A 81 -5.08 0.21 14.95
N SER A 82 -3.86 0.46 14.45
CA SER A 82 -3.38 1.80 14.12
C SER A 82 -3.99 2.29 12.81
N ASP A 83 -4.04 3.61 12.62
CA ASP A 83 -4.51 4.21 11.35
C ASP A 83 -3.68 3.73 10.15
N LEU A 84 -2.42 3.39 10.37
CA LEU A 84 -1.50 2.92 9.33
C LEU A 84 -1.76 1.44 8.98
N ASP A 85 -2.09 0.60 9.96
CA ASP A 85 -2.55 -0.78 9.76
C ASP A 85 -3.87 -0.79 8.97
N ASP A 86 -4.85 0.01 9.39
CA ASP A 86 -6.15 0.14 8.72
C ASP A 86 -6.01 0.66 7.29
N ALA A 87 -5.20 1.71 7.07
CA ALA A 87 -4.96 2.27 5.74
C ALA A 87 -4.22 1.32 4.81
N ALA A 88 -3.23 0.56 5.31
CA ALA A 88 -2.52 -0.43 4.51
C ALA A 88 -3.42 -1.62 4.14
N ALA A 89 -4.26 -2.07 5.07
CA ALA A 89 -5.20 -3.16 4.82
C ALA A 89 -6.28 -2.75 3.80
N SER A 90 -7.09 -1.74 4.14
CA SER A 90 -8.26 -1.34 3.34
C SER A 90 -7.89 -0.50 2.11
N GLY A 91 -6.85 0.32 2.19
CA GLY A 91 -6.43 1.19 1.09
C GLY A 91 -5.52 0.52 0.07
N PHE A 92 -4.90 -0.62 0.41
CA PHE A 92 -3.98 -1.32 -0.50
C PHE A 92 -4.23 -2.82 -0.59
N LEU A 93 -4.12 -3.57 0.51
CA LEU A 93 -4.17 -5.03 0.45
C LEU A 93 -5.51 -5.57 -0.04
N GLU A 94 -6.64 -4.97 0.33
CA GLU A 94 -7.97 -5.35 -0.19
C GLU A 94 -8.07 -5.20 -1.70
N ASN A 95 -7.61 -4.05 -2.23
CA ASN A 95 -7.62 -3.77 -3.67
C ASN A 95 -6.75 -4.79 -4.43
N VAL A 96 -5.55 -5.07 -3.92
CA VAL A 96 -4.62 -6.01 -4.55
C VAL A 96 -5.07 -7.47 -4.39
N ALA A 97 -5.75 -7.81 -3.29
CA ALA A 97 -6.29 -9.15 -3.07
C ALA A 97 -7.43 -9.49 -4.04
N ALA A 98 -8.13 -8.48 -4.58
CA ALA A 98 -9.15 -8.65 -5.60
C ALA A 98 -8.56 -8.88 -7.02
N GLU A 99 -7.26 -8.66 -7.21
CA GLU A 99 -6.62 -8.76 -8.52
C GLU A 99 -6.18 -10.18 -8.89
N ARG A 100 -6.15 -10.48 -10.20
CA ARG A 100 -5.75 -11.81 -10.72
C ARG A 100 -4.34 -12.26 -10.33
N PHE A 101 -3.45 -11.31 -10.03
CA PHE A 101 -2.05 -11.58 -9.68
C PHE A 101 -1.84 -11.73 -8.16
N HIS A 102 -2.90 -11.62 -7.34
CA HIS A 102 -2.81 -11.63 -5.89
C HIS A 102 -1.97 -12.79 -5.32
N GLY A 103 -2.12 -14.00 -5.86
CA GLY A 103 -1.34 -15.17 -5.42
C GLY A 103 0.14 -15.17 -5.82
N ASP A 104 0.55 -14.36 -6.81
CA ASP A 104 1.98 -14.10 -7.05
C ASP A 104 2.52 -13.07 -6.05
N PHE A 105 1.75 -12.00 -5.81
CA PHE A 105 2.11 -10.97 -4.84
C PHE A 105 2.20 -11.50 -3.40
N GLU A 106 1.31 -12.40 -3.01
CA GLU A 106 1.30 -13.08 -1.70
C GLU A 106 2.66 -13.68 -1.34
N ARG A 107 3.42 -14.18 -2.33
CA ARG A 107 4.74 -14.81 -2.11
C ARG A 107 5.80 -13.85 -1.59
N TYR A 108 5.60 -12.55 -1.76
CA TYR A 108 6.51 -11.51 -1.26
C TYR A 108 6.14 -11.07 0.16
N LEU A 109 4.88 -11.27 0.56
CA LEU A 109 4.34 -10.81 1.83
C LEU A 109 4.93 -11.59 3.00
N ILE A 110 5.06 -10.90 4.12
CA ILE A 110 5.61 -11.41 5.37
C ILE A 110 4.85 -10.78 6.53
N GLY A 111 4.89 -11.43 7.70
CA GLY A 111 4.24 -10.92 8.91
C GLY A 111 2.74 -10.68 8.66
N ARG A 112 2.25 -9.55 9.14
CA ARG A 112 0.81 -9.26 9.15
C ARG A 112 0.15 -9.08 7.79
N PRO A 113 0.76 -8.44 6.78
CA PRO A 113 0.21 -8.45 5.43
C PRO A 113 -0.08 -9.86 4.89
N LEU A 114 0.78 -10.84 5.21
CA LEU A 114 0.57 -12.23 4.81
C LEU A 114 -0.58 -12.88 5.60
N GLU A 115 -0.67 -12.61 6.91
CA GLU A 115 -1.79 -13.08 7.74
C GLU A 115 -3.14 -12.55 7.24
N PHE A 116 -3.18 -11.29 6.80
CA PHE A 116 -4.36 -10.69 6.16
C PHE A 116 -4.77 -11.46 4.90
N TYR A 117 -3.83 -11.76 4.00
CA TYR A 117 -4.10 -12.53 2.77
C TYR A 117 -4.62 -13.93 3.06
N ALA A 118 -4.05 -14.62 4.05
CA ALA A 118 -4.50 -15.95 4.45
C ALA A 118 -5.98 -15.93 4.89
N GLN A 119 -6.37 -14.94 5.71
CA GLN A 119 -7.76 -14.79 6.19
C GLN A 119 -8.72 -14.41 5.06
N TRP A 120 -8.27 -13.55 4.13
CA TRP A 120 -9.06 -13.16 2.96
C TRP A 120 -9.36 -14.37 2.06
N GLY A 121 -8.35 -15.22 1.81
CA GLY A 121 -8.51 -16.45 1.02
C GLY A 121 -9.50 -17.45 1.63
N GLU A 122 -9.48 -17.61 2.97
CA GLU A 122 -10.44 -18.46 3.68
C GLU A 122 -11.89 -17.94 3.60
N GLY A 123 -12.08 -16.62 3.56
CA GLY A 123 -13.39 -15.98 3.42
C GLY A 123 -13.99 -16.04 2.01
N GLN A 124 -13.16 -16.19 0.98
CA GLN A 124 -13.58 -16.24 -0.43
C GLN A 124 -13.85 -17.66 -0.96
N GLY A 125 -13.61 -18.71 -0.15
CA GLY A 125 -13.99 -20.09 -0.50
C GLY A 125 -13.40 -20.59 -1.82
N LEU A 126 -12.09 -20.43 -2.01
CA LEU A 126 -11.32 -21.15 -3.04
C LEU A 126 -11.08 -22.61 -2.64
#